data_AF-A0A5J4N3A5-F1
#
_entry.id   AF-A0A5J4N3A5-F1
#
_cell.length_a   1.000
_cell.length_b   1.000
_cell.length_c   1.000
_cell.angle_alpha   90.00
_cell.angle_beta   90.00
_cell.angle_gamma   90.00
#
_symmetry.space_group_name_H-M   'P 1'
#
loop_
_entity.id
_entity.type
_entity.pdbx_description
1 polymer ?
#
loop_
_entity_poly.entity_id
_entity_poly.type
_entity_poly.pdbx_seq_one_letter_code
_entity_poly.pdbx_strand_id
1 'polypeptide(L)'
;MLFHEDKLRLFLTFNHSLTMLEMKVKVRDRVFTHEKPLVGVIFNITVNQVVTACQGGTISFWLVDTGQRVKNISRSHNDAELTCLALDPAGNLFYTGSTDGTI
;
A
#
# COMPACT_ATOMS: atom_id res chain seq x y z
N MET A 1 -1.41 -15.19 -15.74
CA MET A 1 -1.40 -13.74 -15.49
C MET A 1 -0.14 -13.17 -16.13
N LEU A 2 -0.29 -12.22 -17.05
CA LEU A 2 0.82 -11.57 -17.75
C LEU A 2 0.65 -10.05 -17.65
N PHE A 3 1.68 -9.33 -17.22
CA PHE A 3 1.68 -7.87 -17.16
C PHE A 3 2.60 -7.31 -18.25
N HIS A 4 2.05 -6.45 -19.10
CA HIS A 4 2.79 -5.72 -20.14
C HIS A 4 3.03 -4.29 -19.64
N GLU A 5 4.25 -4.03 -19.17
CA GLU A 5 4.62 -2.78 -18.47
C GLU A 5 4.44 -1.54 -19.36
N ASP A 6 4.99 -1.53 -20.58
CA ASP A 6 4.98 -0.31 -21.42
C ASP A 6 3.58 0.21 -21.76
N LYS A 7 2.60 -0.70 -21.78
CA LYS A 7 1.19 -0.38 -22.08
C LYS A 7 0.31 -0.43 -20.85
N LEU A 8 0.88 -0.78 -19.69
CA LEU A 8 0.19 -0.98 -18.42
C LEU A 8 -1.06 -1.87 -18.57
N ARG A 9 -0.89 -3.00 -19.26
CA ARG A 9 -1.96 -3.97 -19.53
C ARG A 9 -1.74 -5.24 -18.73
N LEU A 10 -2.77 -5.66 -18.00
CA LEU A 10 -2.81 -6.95 -17.31
C LEU A 10 -3.69 -7.91 -18.09
N PHE A 11 -3.15 -9.05 -18.48
CA PHE A 11 -3.86 -10.13 -19.13
C PHE A 11 -4.12 -11.27 -18.13
N LEU A 12 -5.39 -11.60 -17.96
CA LEU A 12 -5.87 -12.68 -17.10
C LEU A 12 -6.57 -13.72 -17.99
N THR A 13 -6.10 -14.95 -17.92
CA THR A 13 -6.76 -16.12 -18.50
C THR A 13 -7.46 -16.86 -17.38
N PHE A 14 -8.76 -17.06 -17.49
CA PHE A 14 -9.52 -17.87 -16.54
C PHE A 14 -10.59 -18.65 -17.31
N ASN A 15 -10.64 -19.97 -17.07
CA ASN A 15 -11.41 -20.92 -17.87
C ASN A 15 -11.09 -20.78 -19.38
N HIS A 16 -12.10 -20.48 -20.20
CA HIS A 16 -12.02 -20.32 -21.66
C HIS A 16 -12.00 -18.85 -22.10
N SER A 17 -11.74 -17.93 -21.17
CA SER A 17 -11.80 -16.49 -21.42
C SER A 17 -10.44 -15.84 -21.20
N LEU A 18 -10.11 -14.90 -22.09
CA LEU A 18 -9.00 -13.95 -21.93
C LEU A 18 -9.61 -12.58 -21.63
N THR A 19 -9.25 -12.01 -20.49
CA THR A 19 -9.62 -10.65 -20.10
C THR A 19 -8.37 -9.76 -20.08
N MET A 20 -8.47 -8.58 -20.70
CA MET A 20 -7.43 -7.56 -20.67
C MET A 20 -7.92 -6.38 -19.85
N LEU A 21 -7.18 -6.03 -18.80
CA LEU A 21 -7.36 -4.81 -18.03
C LEU A 21 -6.30 -3.81 -18.49
N GLU A 22 -6.71 -2.62 -18.94
CA GLU A 22 -5.81 -1.52 -19.30
C GLU A 22 -5.84 -0.46 -18.19
N MET A 23 -4.71 -0.25 -17.53
CA MET A 23 -4.57 0.89 -16.62
C MET A 23 -4.40 2.16 -17.45
N LYS A 24 -5.48 2.93 -17.60
CA LYS A 24 -5.40 4.29 -18.13
C LYS A 24 -4.78 5.18 -17.06
N VAL A 25 -3.49 5.47 -17.19
CA VAL A 25 -2.85 6.52 -16.39
C VAL A 25 -3.40 7.86 -16.88
N LYS A 26 -4.51 8.30 -16.30
CA LYS A 26 -4.83 9.72 -16.29
C LYS A 26 -3.78 10.40 -15.41
N VAL A 27 -2.66 10.81 -16.00
CA VAL A 27 -1.71 11.72 -15.33
C VAL A 27 -2.40 13.07 -15.22
N ARG A 28 -3.24 13.24 -14.20
CA ARG A 28 -3.37 14.52 -13.52
C ARG A 28 -2.30 14.48 -12.43
N ASP A 29 -1.40 15.46 -12.41
CA ASP A 29 -0.32 15.71 -11.45
C ASP A 29 0.02 14.55 -10.50
N ARG A 30 1.25 14.00 -10.58
CA ARG A 30 1.70 12.94 -9.66
C ARG A 30 1.45 13.36 -8.22
N VAL A 31 0.44 12.76 -7.59
CA VAL A 31 0.11 12.99 -6.18
C VAL A 31 0.98 12.07 -5.34
N PHE A 32 1.93 12.65 -4.61
CA PHE A 32 2.70 11.92 -3.61
C PHE A 32 1.94 11.92 -2.29
N THR A 33 1.69 10.75 -1.73
CA THR A 33 1.03 10.61 -0.43
C THR A 33 2.04 10.65 0.74
N HIS A 34 3.30 10.33 0.46
CA HIS A 34 4.42 10.26 1.42
C HIS A 34 5.67 10.90 0.81
N GLU A 35 6.53 11.46 1.66
CA GLU A 35 7.78 12.13 1.26
C GLU A 35 8.96 11.17 1.03
N LYS A 36 8.81 9.92 1.50
CA LYS A 36 9.81 8.86 1.41
C LYS A 36 9.22 7.63 0.70
N PRO A 37 10.07 6.74 0.16
CA PRO A 37 9.61 5.51 -0.49
C PRO A 37 8.70 4.69 0.41
N LEU A 38 7.61 4.17 -0.16
CA LEU A 38 6.75 3.22 0.54
C LEU A 38 7.47 1.88 0.72
N VAL A 39 7.33 1.29 1.90
CA VAL A 39 7.89 -0.03 2.24
C VAL A 39 6.80 -1.10 2.26
N GLY A 40 5.55 -0.70 2.42
CA GLY A 40 4.44 -1.64 2.45
C GLY A 40 3.08 -0.97 2.38
N VAL A 41 2.11 -1.78 1.97
CA VAL A 41 0.68 -1.47 1.97
C VAL A 41 -0.08 -2.71 2.42
N ILE A 42 -1.06 -2.52 3.31
CA ILE A 42 -1.98 -3.56 3.74
C ILE A 42 -3.41 -3.07 3.60
N PHE A 43 -4.30 -4.00 3.29
CA PHE A 43 -5.74 -3.76 3.22
C PHE A 43 -6.40 -4.50 4.38
N ASN A 44 -7.09 -3.76 5.24
CA ASN A 44 -7.86 -4.30 6.35
C ASN A 44 -9.35 -4.25 5.99
N ILE A 45 -9.91 -5.42 5.65
CA ILE A 45 -11.33 -5.56 5.29
C ILE A 45 -12.27 -5.30 6.47
N THR A 46 -11.86 -5.67 7.69
CA THR A 46 -12.70 -5.60 8.90
C THR A 46 -13.13 -4.17 9.21
N VAL A 47 -12.23 -3.20 8.98
CA VAL A 47 -12.49 -1.77 9.19
C VAL A 47 -12.57 -0.97 7.89
N ASN A 48 -12.56 -1.64 6.73
CA ASN A 48 -12.54 -1.03 5.39
C ASN A 48 -11.47 0.07 5.23
N GLN A 49 -10.23 -0.24 5.57
CA GLN A 49 -9.11 0.69 5.51
C GLN A 49 -7.91 0.15 4.73
N VAL A 50 -7.18 1.06 4.10
CA VAL A 50 -5.81 0.81 3.63
C VAL A 50 -4.84 1.45 4.62
N VAL A 51 -3.76 0.73 4.96
CA VAL A 51 -2.64 1.27 5.72
C VAL A 51 -1.40 1.22 4.84
N THR A 52 -0.70 2.33 4.74
CA THR A 52 0.55 2.46 3.98
C THR A 52 1.65 2.93 4.90
N ALA A 53 2.85 2.38 4.75
CA ALA A 53 4.02 2.77 5.52
C ALA A 53 5.18 3.15 4.59
N CYS A 54 5.97 4.15 4.97
CA CYS A 54 7.17 4.56 4.24
C CYS A 54 8.46 4.38 5.06
N GLN A 55 9.60 4.31 4.38
CA GLN A 55 10.92 4.14 4.98
C GLN A 55 11.22 5.18 6.08
N GLY A 56 10.70 6.40 5.92
CA GLY A 56 10.84 7.49 6.90
C GLY A 56 9.94 7.39 8.13
N GLY A 57 9.43 6.20 8.48
CA GLY A 57 8.67 6.00 9.71
C GLY A 57 7.24 6.56 9.68
N THR A 58 6.74 7.00 8.52
CA THR A 58 5.39 7.56 8.38
C THR A 58 4.40 6.47 7.99
N ILE A 59 3.32 6.33 8.75
CA ILE A 59 2.24 5.38 8.53
C ILE A 59 0.92 6.13 8.34
N SER A 60 0.32 6.02 7.17
CA SER A 60 -0.96 6.65 6.83
C SER A 60 -2.08 5.62 6.75
N PHE A 61 -3.28 6.03 7.20
CA PHE A 61 -4.50 5.24 7.17
C PHE A 61 -5.53 5.93 6.28
N TRP A 62 -6.19 5.14 5.44
CA TRP A 62 -7.06 5.63 4.39
C TRP A 62 -8.39 4.89 4.43
N LEU A 63 -9.50 5.62 4.27
CA LEU A 63 -10.78 5.00 3.99
C LEU A 63 -10.79 4.51 2.54
N VAL A 64 -11.21 3.26 2.35
CA VAL A 64 -11.23 2.62 1.02
C VAL A 64 -12.23 3.31 0.11
N ASP A 65 -13.42 3.62 0.63
CA ASP A 65 -14.54 4.11 -0.18
C ASP A 65 -14.28 5.52 -0.75
N THR A 66 -13.57 6.36 0.00
CA THR A 66 -13.37 7.79 -0.34
C THR A 66 -11.95 8.13 -0.73
N GLY A 67 -10.98 7.27 -0.42
CA GLY A 67 -9.55 7.58 -0.54
C GLY A 67 -9.06 8.65 0.45
N GLN A 68 -9.88 9.03 1.43
CA GLN A 68 -9.51 10.06 2.40
C GLN A 68 -8.50 9.51 3.41
N ARG A 69 -7.43 10.27 3.66
CA ARG A 69 -6.51 10.02 4.77
C ARG A 69 -7.21 10.36 6.09
N VAL A 70 -7.45 9.37 6.92
CA VAL A 70 -8.13 9.54 8.23
C VAL A 70 -7.16 9.58 9.40
N LYS A 71 -5.96 9.04 9.24
CA LYS A 71 -4.91 9.10 10.27
C LYS A 71 -3.52 9.09 9.65
N ASN A 72 -2.58 9.71 10.34
CA ASN A 72 -1.17 9.69 10.00
C ASN A 72 -0.36 9.60 11.31
N ILE A 73 0.62 8.70 11.34
CA ILE A 73 1.58 8.54 12.43
C ILE A 73 2.96 8.81 11.85
N SER A 74 3.69 9.77 12.40
CA SER A 74 5.09 10.04 12.06
C SER A 74 6.02 9.45 13.11
N ARG A 75 7.26 9.13 12.70
CA ARG A 75 8.32 8.63 13.60
C ARG A 75 7.91 7.41 14.43
N SER A 76 7.23 6.46 13.81
CA SER A 76 6.80 5.21 14.45
C SER A 76 7.94 4.42 15.10
N HIS A 77 9.15 4.50 14.53
CA HIS A 77 10.39 3.94 15.09
C HIS A 77 11.48 5.02 15.25
N ASN A 78 11.08 6.22 15.72
CA ASN A 78 11.97 7.38 15.85
C ASN A 78 12.63 7.75 14.50
N ASP A 79 13.96 7.57 14.41
CA ASP A 79 14.79 7.83 13.23
C ASP A 79 15.18 6.54 12.49
N ALA A 80 14.82 5.37 13.03
CA ALA A 80 15.13 4.12 12.38
C ALA A 80 14.16 3.86 11.21
N GLU A 81 14.71 3.32 10.14
CA GLU A 81 13.96 3.11 8.92
C GLU A 81 13.02 1.92 9.07
N LEU A 82 11.76 2.11 8.64
CA LEU A 82 10.82 1.02 8.46
C LEU A 82 11.30 0.14 7.30
N THR A 83 11.18 -1.17 7.48
CA THR A 83 11.59 -2.18 6.49
C THR A 83 10.43 -3.05 6.04
N CYS A 84 9.38 -3.19 6.87
CA CYS A 84 8.24 -4.03 6.54
C CYS A 84 6.96 -3.58 7.25
N LEU A 85 5.83 -4.07 6.73
CA LEU A 85 4.49 -3.89 7.25
C LEU A 85 3.71 -5.20 7.03
N ALA A 86 3.07 -5.73 8.06
CA ALA A 86 2.29 -6.97 7.98
C ALA A 86 0.98 -6.86 8.76
N LEU A 87 -0.12 -7.36 8.20
CA LEU A 87 -1.40 -7.48 8.88
C LEU A 87 -1.51 -8.86 9.53
N ASP A 88 -2.07 -8.95 10.73
CA ASP A 88 -2.39 -10.23 11.33
C ASP A 88 -3.53 -10.95 10.57
N PRO A 89 -3.63 -12.29 10.63
CA PRO A 89 -4.68 -13.01 9.91
C PRO A 89 -6.11 -12.64 10.33
N ALA A 90 -6.31 -12.19 11.57
CA ALA A 90 -7.62 -11.78 12.06
C ALA A 90 -8.00 -10.34 11.63
N GLY A 91 -7.05 -9.56 11.10
CA GLY A 91 -7.27 -8.18 10.67
C GLY A 91 -7.49 -7.20 11.83
N ASN A 92 -7.05 -7.54 13.03
CA ASN A 92 -7.19 -6.71 14.23
C ASN A 92 -5.94 -5.87 14.50
N LEU A 93 -4.78 -6.37 14.09
CA LEU A 93 -3.47 -5.77 14.36
C LEU A 93 -2.65 -5.74 13.08
N PHE A 94 -1.76 -4.76 13.02
CA PHE A 94 -0.67 -4.80 12.06
C PHE A 94 0.63 -4.53 12.80
N TYR A 95 1.72 -4.99 12.20
CA TYR A 95 3.06 -4.89 12.73
C TYR A 95 3.93 -4.16 11.73
N THR A 96 4.84 -3.37 12.26
CA THR A 96 5.91 -2.71 11.51
C THR A 96 7.23 -3.26 11.98
N GLY A 97 8.21 -3.35 11.10
CA GLY A 97 9.57 -3.77 11.48
C GLY A 97 10.58 -2.71 11.08
N SER A 98 11.55 -2.47 11.95
CA SER A 98 12.56 -1.42 11.78
C SER A 98 13.98 -1.98 11.66
N THR A 99 14.85 -1.22 11.01
CA THR A 99 16.29 -1.51 10.89
C THR A 99 17.03 -1.60 12.23
N ASP A 100 16.49 -1.02 13.29
CA ASP A 100 17.05 -1.10 14.65
C ASP A 100 16.61 -2.35 15.43
N GLY A 101 15.85 -3.24 14.79
CA GLY A 101 15.37 -4.49 15.38
C GLY A 101 14.09 -4.36 16.22
N THR A 102 13.42 -3.20 16.18
CA THR A 102 12.14 -3.00 16.89
C THR A 102 10.92 -3.33 16.02
N ILE A 103 9.79 -3.63 16.70
CA ILE A 103 8.45 -3.87 16.14
C ILE A 103 7.48 -2.85 16.70
#